data_AF-A0A933ELF0-F1
#
_entry.id   AF-A0A933ELF0-F1
#
_cell.length_a   1.000
_cell.length_b   1.000
_cell.length_c   1.000
_cell.angle_alpha   90.00
_cell.angle_beta   90.00
_cell.angle_gamma   90.00
#
_symmetry.space_group_name_H-M   'P 1'
#
loop_
_entity.id
_entity.type
_entity.pdbx_description
1 polymer ?
#
loop_
_entity_poly.entity_id
_entity_poly.type
_entity_poly.pdbx_seq_one_letter_code
_entity_poly.pdbx_strand_id
1 'polypeptide(L)'
;MTKNLTIRIDEKILIQARKEAVEEQKSLAQWLIGLMTERLTRKADHRKAKDRALHHLGKGYHLGGKPLKREEMYDRTGMFR
;
A
#
# COMPACT_ATOMS: atom_id res chain seq x y z
N MET A 1 8.67 -18.71 15.70
CA MET A 1 8.28 -18.81 17.11
C MET A 1 6.93 -18.12 17.30
N THR A 2 5.97 -18.80 17.93
CA THR A 2 4.66 -18.24 18.28
C THR A 2 4.69 -17.65 19.69
N LYS A 3 3.97 -16.55 19.92
CA LYS A 3 3.82 -15.89 21.22
C LYS A 3 2.35 -15.66 21.51
N ASN A 4 1.94 -15.80 22.77
CA ASN A 4 0.56 -15.53 23.18
C ASN A 4 0.36 -14.03 23.43
N LEU A 5 -0.80 -13.52 23.03
CA LEU A 5 -1.21 -12.13 23.22
C LEU A 5 -2.58 -12.11 23.90
N THR A 6 -2.66 -11.45 25.06
CA THR A 6 -3.92 -11.19 25.76
C THR A 6 -4.28 -9.72 25.63
N ILE A 7 -5.48 -9.42 25.15
CA ILE A 7 -5.98 -8.06 24.95
C ILE A 7 -7.36 -7.92 25.57
N ARG A 8 -7.63 -6.74 26.15
CA ARG A 8 -8.97 -6.34 26.58
C ARG A 8 -9.64 -5.60 25.44
N ILE A 9 -10.86 -6.00 25.10
CA ILE A 9 -11.65 -5.45 23.99
C ILE A 9 -13.06 -5.20 24.52
N ASP A 10 -13.70 -4.15 24.03
CA ASP A 10 -15.12 -3.91 24.27
C ASP A 10 -15.98 -5.06 23.72
N GLU A 11 -17.03 -5.42 24.47
CA GLU A 11 -17.91 -6.54 24.14
C GLU A 11 -18.61 -6.35 22.78
N LYS A 12 -19.01 -5.12 22.43
CA LYS A 12 -19.65 -4.83 21.14
C LYS A 12 -18.70 -5.09 19.99
N ILE A 13 -17.43 -4.71 20.15
CA ILE A 13 -16.38 -4.94 19.16
C ILE A 13 -16.12 -6.44 19.02
N LEU A 14 -16.09 -7.18 20.14
CA LEU A 14 -15.88 -8.63 20.11
C LEU A 14 -17.00 -9.36 19.34
N ILE A 15 -18.26 -8.96 19.54
CA ILE A 15 -19.40 -9.54 18.82
C ILE A 15 -19.29 -9.28 17.32
N GLN A 16 -18.99 -8.04 16.93
CA GLN A 16 -18.82 -7.68 15.52
C GLN A 16 -17.65 -8.44 14.89
N ALA A 17 -16.48 -8.44 15.53
CA ALA A 17 -15.30 -9.14 15.05
C ALA A 17 -15.55 -10.64 14.86
N ARG A 18 -16.35 -11.25 15.73
CA ARG A 18 -16.72 -12.67 15.59
C ARG A 18 -17.65 -12.91 14.39
N LYS A 19 -18.58 -11.99 14.12
CA LYS A 19 -19.45 -12.05 12.95
C LYS A 19 -18.64 -11.98 11.65
N GLU A 20 -17.75 -10.99 11.54
CA GLU A 20 -16.85 -10.81 10.38
C GLU A 20 -15.96 -12.04 10.18
N ALA A 21 -15.38 -12.57 11.27
CA ALA A 21 -14.55 -13.77 11.18
C ALA A 21 -15.32 -14.99 10.64
N VAL A 22 -16.60 -15.15 11.03
CA VAL A 22 -17.47 -16.23 10.52
C VAL A 22 -17.82 -16.01 9.05
N GLU A 23 -18.13 -14.79 8.63
CA GLU A 23 -18.40 -14.47 7.22
C GLU A 23 -17.18 -14.80 6.33
N GLU A 24 -15.96 -14.59 6.85
CA GLU A 24 -14.71 -14.96 6.19
C GLU A 24 -14.27 -16.42 6.39
N GLN A 25 -15.07 -17.27 7.06
CA GLN A 25 -14.76 -18.67 7.37
C GLN A 25 -13.43 -18.85 8.15
N LYS A 26 -13.11 -17.92 9.05
CA LYS A 26 -11.88 -17.91 9.85
C LYS A 26 -12.19 -17.96 11.35
N SER A 27 -11.22 -18.42 12.13
CA SER A 27 -11.24 -18.19 13.58
C SER A 27 -10.98 -16.70 13.89
N LEU A 28 -11.48 -16.21 15.03
CA LEU A 28 -11.26 -14.82 15.46
C LEU A 28 -9.76 -14.47 15.52
N ALA A 29 -8.93 -15.39 16.01
CA ALA A 29 -7.48 -15.20 16.09
C ALA A 29 -6.86 -15.10 14.69
N GLN A 30 -7.24 -16.00 13.76
CA GLN A 30 -6.74 -15.98 12.39
C GLN A 30 -7.19 -14.73 11.63
N TRP A 31 -8.43 -14.29 11.84
CA TRP A 31 -8.96 -13.06 11.29
C TRP A 31 -8.18 -11.83 11.79
N LEU A 32 -7.94 -11.75 13.10
CA LEU A 32 -7.16 -10.67 13.71
C LEU A 32 -5.70 -10.65 13.20
N ILE A 33 -5.06 -11.81 13.08
CA ILE A 33 -3.72 -11.94 12.51
C ILE A 33 -3.71 -11.46 11.05
N GLY A 34 -4.74 -11.81 10.27
CA GLY A 34 -4.91 -11.36 8.90
C GLY A 34 -4.95 -9.83 8.81
N LEU A 35 -5.81 -9.19 9.59
CA LEU A 35 -5.93 -7.73 9.66
C LEU A 35 -4.61 -7.05 10.05
N MET A 36 -3.93 -7.57 11.07
CA MET A 36 -2.63 -7.05 11.48
C MET A 36 -1.59 -7.18 10.36
N THR A 37 -1.55 -8.35 9.72
CA THR A 37 -0.62 -8.63 8.63
C THR A 37 -0.87 -7.68 7.46
N GLU A 38 -2.12 -7.54 7.02
CA GLU A 38 -2.49 -6.63 5.94
C GLU A 38 -2.11 -5.17 6.26
N ARG A 39 -2.36 -4.73 7.49
CA ARG A 39 -2.02 -3.35 7.88
C ARG A 39 -0.51 -3.13 7.92
N LEU A 40 0.25 -4.12 8.37
CA LEU A 40 1.72 -4.06 8.39
C LEU A 40 2.32 -4.13 6.98
N THR A 41 1.79 -4.98 6.10
CA THR A 41 2.24 -5.07 4.71
C THR A 41 1.91 -3.81 3.93
N ARG A 42 0.67 -3.28 4.01
CA ARG A 42 0.31 -2.00 3.37
C ARG A 42 1.22 -0.86 3.82
N LYS A 43 1.56 -0.79 5.11
CA LYS A 43 2.47 0.25 5.62
C LYS A 43 3.90 0.07 5.09
N ALA A 44 4.38 -1.18 5.00
CA ALA A 44 5.69 -1.48 4.42
C ALA A 44 5.74 -1.18 2.92
N ASP A 45 4.69 -1.53 2.18
CA ASP A 45 4.60 -1.29 0.75
C ASP A 45 4.48 0.19 0.42
N HIS A 46 3.68 0.94 1.19
CA HIS A 46 3.64 2.39 1.08
C HIS A 46 5.01 3.02 1.33
N ARG A 47 5.73 2.57 2.36
CA ARG A 47 7.10 3.05 2.64
C ARG A 47 8.04 2.73 1.48
N LYS A 48 8.03 1.50 0.98
CA LYS A 48 8.83 1.09 -0.19
C LYS A 48 8.48 1.87 -1.46
N ALA A 49 7.21 2.15 -1.69
CA ALA A 49 6.76 2.96 -2.83
C ALA A 49 7.26 4.41 -2.70
N LYS A 50 7.17 4.99 -1.50
CA LYS A 50 7.71 6.33 -1.20
C LYS A 50 9.22 6.39 -1.38
N ASP A 51 9.96 5.41 -0.85
CA ASP A 51 11.41 5.35 -0.96
C ASP A 51 11.85 5.19 -2.42
N ARG A 52 11.14 4.35 -3.21
CA ARG A 52 11.35 4.25 -4.66
C ARG A 52 11.09 5.59 -5.36
N ALA A 53 9.95 6.23 -5.11
CA ALA A 53 9.60 7.51 -5.73
C ALA A 53 10.63 8.61 -5.41
N LEU A 54 11.10 8.68 -4.16
CA LEU A 54 12.14 9.62 -3.74
C LEU A 54 13.50 9.32 -4.40
N HIS A 55 13.90 8.05 -4.47
CA HIS A 55 15.11 7.65 -5.18
C HIS A 55 15.02 7.99 -6.68
N HIS A 56 13.85 7.81 -7.30
CA HIS A 56 13.60 8.19 -8.69
C HIS A 56 13.63 9.71 -8.90
N LEU A 57 13.07 10.50 -7.98
CA LEU A 57 13.17 11.96 -8.02
C LEU A 57 14.60 12.46 -7.89
N GLY A 58 15.41 11.84 -7.01
CA GLY A 58 16.81 12.21 -6.81
C GLY A 58 17.74 11.90 -7.98
N LYS A 59 17.46 10.82 -8.73
CA LYS A 59 18.26 10.46 -9.92
C LYS A 59 17.71 11.01 -11.24
N GLY A 60 16.42 11.30 -11.31
CA GLY A 60 15.70 11.47 -12.57
C GLY A 60 15.63 10.18 -13.38
N TYR A 61 14.79 10.14 -14.41
CA TYR A 61 14.79 9.04 -15.39
C TYR A 61 15.70 9.39 -16.56
N HIS A 62 16.70 8.55 -16.82
CA HIS A 62 17.49 8.63 -18.05
C HIS A 62 16.72 7.90 -19.15
N LEU A 63 15.74 8.59 -19.76
CA LEU A 63 14.88 8.03 -20.80
C LEU A 63 15.58 7.89 -22.17
N GLY A 64 16.87 8.26 -22.24
CA GLY A 64 17.58 8.41 -23.50
C GLY A 64 17.07 9.63 -24.31
N GLY A 65 17.93 10.16 -25.17
CA GLY A 65 17.62 11.34 -25.98
C GLY A 65 18.09 12.67 -25.38
N LYS A 66 18.04 13.73 -26.19
CA LYS A 66 18.39 15.09 -25.76
C LYS A 66 17.28 15.63 -24.84
N PRO A 67 17.61 16.38 -23.78
CA PRO A 67 16.60 17.02 -22.94
C PRO A 67 15.71 17.92 -23.80
N LEU A 68 14.41 17.65 -23.79
CA LEU A 68 13.41 18.45 -24.52
C LEU A 68 13.39 19.87 -23.98
N LYS A 69 13.51 20.85 -24.87
CA LYS A 69 13.26 22.24 -24.52
C LYS A 69 11.76 22.46 -24.32
N ARG A 70 11.41 23.41 -23.45
CA ARG A 70 10.01 23.73 -23.14
C ARG A 70 9.18 24.01 -24.39
N GLU A 71 9.77 24.70 -25.37
CA GLU A 71 9.16 25.04 -26.65
C GLU A 71 8.81 23.78 -27.48
N GLU A 72 9.70 22.78 -27.51
CA GLU A 72 9.51 21.52 -28.25
C GLU A 72 8.40 20.62 -27.68
N MET A 73 8.02 20.82 -26.40
CA MET A 73 6.90 20.08 -25.81
C MET A 73 5.53 20.60 -26.24
N TYR A 74 5.40 21.91 -26.52
CA TYR A 74 4.13 22.51 -26.93
C TYR A 74 3.78 22.18 -28.38
N ASP A 75 4.76 21.93 -29.25
CA ASP A 75 4.52 21.58 -30.66
C ASP A 75 3.92 20.17 -30.86
N ARG A 76 4.05 19.27 -29.88
CA ARG A 76 3.57 17.87 -29.99
C ARG A 76 2.05 17.72 -29.88
N THR A 77 1.30 18.76 -29.52
CA THR A 77 -0.17 18.72 -29.51
C THR A 77 -0.79 18.84 -30.91
N GLY A 78 0.01 19.14 -31.94
CA GLY A 78 -0.43 19.22 -33.34
C GLY A 78 -0.33 17.91 -34.14
N MET A 79 0.18 16.82 -33.56
CA MET A 79 0.53 15.59 -34.29
C MET A 79 -0.47 14.43 -34.06
N PHE A 80 -1.76 14.77 -33.92
CA PHE A 80 -2.88 13.84 -34.10
C PHE A 80 -3.80 14.39 -35.20
N ARG A 81 -3.41 14.19 -36.45
CA ARG A 81 -4.27 14.21 -37.64
C ARG A 81 -3.85 13.08 -38.56
#